data_AF-A0A2W6PAS4-F1
#
_entry.id   AF-A0A2W6PAS4-F1
#
_cell.length_a   1.000
_cell.length_b   1.000
_cell.length_c   1.000
_cell.angle_alpha   90.00
_cell.angle_beta   90.00
_cell.angle_gamma   90.00
#
_symmetry.space_group_name_H-M   'P 1'
#
loop_
_entity.id
_entity.type
_entity.pdbx_description
1 polymer ?
#
loop_
_entity_poly.entity_id
_entity_poly.type
_entity_poly.pdbx_seq_one_letter_code
_entity_poly.pdbx_strand_id
1 'polypeptide(L)' 'MFFFICFLIISIIGFVFGIRALLLPDSWPFNLNKRELSQAEITSIRFRGIFILAFSIIIAIASLRQFFV' A
#
# COMPACT_ATOMS: atom_id res chain seq x y z
N MET A 1 -12.12 -2.45 20.22
CA MET A 1 -11.07 -3.46 19.89
C MET A 1 -11.20 -4.05 18.48
N PHE A 2 -12.35 -4.55 18.04
CA PHE A 2 -12.50 -5.13 16.69
C PHE A 2 -12.06 -4.18 15.55
N PHE A 3 -12.58 -2.95 15.53
CA PHE A 3 -12.23 -1.94 14.52
C PHE A 3 -10.75 -1.54 14.53
N PHE A 4 -10.13 -1.48 15.71
CA PHE A 4 -8.68 -1.24 15.84
C PHE A 4 -7.89 -2.32 15.09
N ILE A 5 -8.19 -3.59 15.34
CA ILE A 5 -7.51 -4.73 14.71
C ILE A 5 -7.72 -4.70 13.19
N CYS A 6 -8.94 -4.44 12.72
CA CYS A 6 -9.22 -4.32 11.29
C CYS A 6 -8.40 -3.20 10.62
N PHE A 7 -8.37 -2.01 11.19
CA PHE A 7 -7.60 -0.89 10.64
C PHE A 7 -6.10 -1.12 10.69
N LEU A 8 -5.59 -1.72 11.77
CA LEU A 8 -4.18 -2.10 11.87
C LEU A 8 -3.79 -3.09 10.76
N ILE A 9 -4.60 -4.12 10.53
CA ILE A 9 -4.34 -5.12 9.48
C ILE A 9 -4.38 -4.46 8.09
N ILE A 10 -5.39 -3.62 7.81
CA ILE A 10 -5.50 -2.90 6.52
C ILE A 10 -4.27 -2.01 6.30
N SER A 11 -3.82 -1.29 7.33
CA SER A 11 -2.64 -0.45 7.27
C SER A 11 -1.37 -1.27 6.97
N ILE A 12 -1.16 -2.39 7.66
CA ILE A 12 0.01 -3.26 7.43
C ILE A 12 0.00 -3.81 6.00
N ILE A 13 -1.15 -4.30 5.53
CA ILE A 13 -1.31 -4.82 4.18
C ILE A 13 -0.99 -3.74 3.14
N GLY A 14 -1.59 -2.56 3.29
CA GLY A 14 -1.32 -1.44 2.40
C GLY A 14 0.15 -1.02 2.43
N PHE A 15 0.78 -1.01 3.61
CA PHE A 15 2.20 -0.68 3.74
C PHE A 15 3.10 -1.66 2.98
N VAL A 16 2.85 -2.96 3.11
CA VAL A 16 3.59 -4.01 2.38
C VAL A 16 3.42 -3.85 0.87
N PHE A 17 2.20 -3.62 0.39
CA PHE A 17 1.96 -3.39 -1.03
C PHE A 17 2.63 -2.10 -1.51
N GLY A 18 2.47 -0.99 -0.79
CA GLY A 18 3.09 0.28 -1.14
C GLY A 18 4.62 0.19 -1.28
N ILE A 19 5.30 -0.53 -0.38
CA ILE A 19 6.74 -0.81 -0.49
C ILE A 19 7.04 -1.67 -1.71
N ARG A 20 6.28 -2.75 -1.94
CA ARG A 20 6.51 -3.62 -3.10
C ARG A 20 6.36 -2.88 -4.44
N ALA A 21 5.40 -1.96 -4.53
CA ALA A 21 5.23 -1.12 -5.72
C ALA A 21 6.47 -0.29 -6.05
N LEU A 22 7.18 0.18 -5.01
CA LEU A 22 8.36 1.01 -5.15
C LEU A 22 9.61 0.20 -5.50
N LEU A 23 9.83 -0.91 -4.79
CA LEU A 23 11.04 -1.74 -4.91
C LEU A 23 10.97 -2.72 -6.09
N LEU A 24 9.82 -3.34 -6.31
CA LEU A 24 9.64 -4.43 -7.28
C LEU A 24 8.38 -4.17 -8.13
N PRO A 25 8.34 -3.09 -8.92
CA PRO A 25 7.19 -2.71 -9.74
C PRO A 25 6.77 -3.80 -10.73
N ASP A 26 7.71 -4.64 -11.18
CA ASP A 26 7.44 -5.76 -12.10
C ASP A 26 6.63 -6.88 -11.44
N SER A 27 6.73 -7.01 -10.12
CA SER A 27 5.98 -7.97 -9.33
C SER A 27 4.66 -7.42 -8.79
N TRP A 28 4.22 -6.26 -9.30
CA TRP A 28 3.00 -5.61 -8.84
C TRP A 28 1.78 -6.53 -9.07
N PRO A 29 0.98 -6.85 -8.04
CA PRO A 29 -0.08 -7.85 -8.12
C PRO A 29 -1.21 -7.47 -9.09
N PHE A 30 -1.35 -6.18 -9.42
CA PHE A 30 -2.34 -5.69 -10.37
C PHE A 30 -1.77 -5.52 -11.78
N ASN A 31 -0.50 -5.88 -12.01
CA ASN A 31 0.04 -5.96 -13.35
C ASN A 31 -0.35 -7.29 -13.99
N LEU A 32 -1.51 -7.31 -14.67
CA LEU A 32 -2.06 -8.51 -15.31
C LEU A 32 -1.27 -8.94 -16.56
N ASN A 33 -0.44 -8.06 -17.12
CA ASN A 33 0.40 -8.35 -18.28
C ASN A 33 1.85 -8.55 -17.86
N LYS A 34 2.36 -9.79 -17.99
CA LYS A 34 3.77 -10.14 -17.79
C LYS A 34 4.68 -9.72 -18.96
N ARG A 35 4.32 -8.63 -19.66
CA ARG A 35 5.21 -8.02 -20.66
C ARG A 35 6.22 -7.13 -19.92
N GLU A 36 7.37 -6.88 -20.53
CA GLU A 36 8.32 -5.89 -20.01
C GLU A 36 7.59 -4.56 -19.83
N LEU A 37 7.60 -4.05 -18.59
CA LEU A 37 6.92 -2.81 -18.26
C LEU A 37 7.65 -1.63 -18.92
N SER A 38 6.87 -0.77 -19.56
CA SER A 38 7.37 0.52 -20.02
C SER A 38 7.75 1.39 -18.81
N GLN A 39 8.71 2.31 -18.99
CA GLN A 39 9.09 3.29 -17.96
C GLN A 39 7.89 4.12 -17.47
N ALA A 40 6.92 4.40 -18.34
CA ALA A 40 5.68 5.07 -17.96
C ALA A 40 4.81 4.23 -17.01
N GLU A 41 4.75 2.91 -17.23
CA GLU A 41 3.98 1.98 -16.40
C GLU A 41 4.66 1.76 -15.05
N ILE A 42 5.99 1.60 -15.03
CA ILE A 42 6.80 1.55 -13.81
C ILE A 42 6.54 2.80 -12.96
N THR A 43 6.57 3.97 -13.58
CA THR A 43 6.34 5.25 -12.90
C THR A 43 4.91 5.32 -12.34
N SER A 44 3.91 4.87 -13.11
CA SER A 44 2.52 4.79 -12.65
C SER A 44 2.35 3.85 -11.44
N ILE A 45 2.97 2.67 -11.48
CA ILE A 45 2.96 1.69 -10.37
C ILE A 45 3.60 2.29 -9.13
N ARG A 46 4.77 2.92 -9.26
CA ARG A 46 5.46 3.58 -8.15
C ARG A 46 4.60 4.68 -7.54
N PHE A 47 3.99 5.52 -8.38
CA PHE A 47 3.10 6.58 -7.92
C PHE A 47 1.92 6.00 -7.13
N ARG A 48 1.23 4.98 -7.66
CA ARG A 48 0.19 4.24 -6.92
C ARG A 48 0.69 3.69 -5.59
N GLY A 49 1.91 3.14 -5.57
CA GLY A 49 2.61 2.71 -4.36
C GLY A 49 2.69 3.79 -3.29
N ILE A 50 3.09 5.01 -3.67
CA ILE A 50 3.19 6.17 -2.77
C ILE A 50 1.82 6.53 -2.19
N PHE A 51 0.74 6.52 -3.00
CA PHE A 51 -0.61 6.77 -2.48
C PHE A 51 -1.05 5.70 -1.49
N ILE A 52 -0.77 4.43 -1.79
CA ILE A 52 -1.10 3.32 -0.89
C ILE A 52 -0.32 3.45 0.42
N LEU A 53 0.96 3.85 0.37
CA LEU A 53 1.75 4.11 1.58
C LEU A 53 1.17 5.25 2.41
N ALA A 54 0.87 6.39 1.79
CA ALA A 54 0.29 7.53 2.47
C ALA A 54 -1.04 7.18 3.15
N PHE A 55 -1.90 6.45 2.43
CA PHE A 55 -3.17 5.96 2.96
C PHE A 55 -2.98 5.00 4.14
N SER A 56 -2.02 4.09 4.04
CA SER A 56 -1.69 3.12 5.09
C SER A 56 -1.23 3.81 6.37
N ILE A 57 -0.43 4.88 6.25
CA ILE A 57 0.02 5.69 7.38
C ILE A 57 -1.18 6.37 8.05
N ILE A 58 -2.09 6.96 7.27
CA ILE A 58 -3.30 7.61 7.80
C ILE A 58 -4.16 6.60 8.57
N ILE A 59 -4.36 5.40 8.01
CA ILE A 59 -5.12 4.33 8.68
C ILE A 59 -4.41 3.84 9.94
N ALA A 60 -3.07 3.71 9.95
CA ALA A 60 -2.31 3.37 11.14
C ALA A 60 -2.57 4.39 12.26
N ILE A 61 -2.45 5.68 11.94
CA ILE A 61 -2.68 6.77 12.90
C ILE A 61 -4.13 6.74 13.41
N ALA A 62 -5.11 6.54 12.53
CA ALA A 62 -6.52 6.42 12.91
C ALA A 62 -6.76 5.21 13.83
N SER A 63 -6.11 4.08 13.55
CA SER A 63 -6.20 2.89 14.40
C SER A 63 -5.64 3.16 15.79
N LEU A 64 -4.46 3.77 15.90
CA LEU A 64 -3.85 4.14 17.17
C LEU A 64 -4.75 5.09 17.95
N ARG A 65 -5.31 6.12 17.30
CA ARG A 65 -6.25 7.04 17.94
C ARG A 65 -7.46 6.31 18.52
N GLN A 66 -7.97 5.29 17.85
CA GLN A 66 -9.10 4.49 18.33
C GLN A 66 -8.72 3.52 19.47
N PHE A 67 -7.44 3.25 19.69
CA PHE A 67 -6.98 2.46 20.83
C PHE A 67 -6.87 3.29 22.12
N PHE A 68 -6.54 4.59 21.98
CA PHE A 68 -6.37 5.51 23.11
C PHE A 68 -7.66 6.26 23.52
N VAL A 69 -8.74 6.12 22.76
CA VAL A 69 -10.09 6.68 23.03
C VAL A 69 -11.03 5.55 23.40
#